data_AF-A0A3M6UF03-F1
#
_entry.id   AF-A0A3M6UF03-F1
#
_cell.length_a   1.000
_cell.length_b   1.000
_cell.length_c   1.000
_cell.angle_alpha   90.00
_cell.angle_beta   90.00
_cell.angle_gamma   90.00
#
_symmetry.space_group_name_H-M   'P 1'
#
loop_
_entity.id
_entity.type
_entity.pdbx_description
1 polymer ?
#
loop_
_entity_poly.entity_id
_entity_poly.type
_entity_poly.pdbx_seq_one_letter_code
_entity_poly.pdbx_strand_id
1 'polypeptide(L)'
;MLFGIGLDFLSWRSPPSISMPPVLRAFQGDEVKCSMAGTPPMYTGILNESMVLVDITSTPTIKLLMAGNFSCVATSNYGSDL
;
A
#
# COMPACT_ATOMS: atom_id res chain seq x y z
N MET A 1 30.60 -25.25 -10.77
CA MET A 1 29.83 -24.20 -10.08
C MET A 1 29.36 -23.21 -11.13
N LEU A 2 28.10 -23.29 -11.52
CA LEU A 2 27.45 -22.24 -12.31
C LEU A 2 26.06 -22.08 -11.69
N PHE A 3 25.92 -21.10 -10.80
CA PHE A 3 24.61 -20.73 -10.27
C PHE A 3 23.84 -20.06 -11.40
N GLY A 4 22.94 -20.81 -12.04
CA GLY A 4 21.90 -20.25 -12.89
C GLY A 4 20.91 -19.51 -11.99
N ILE A 5 21.09 -18.20 -11.85
CA ILE A 5 20.10 -17.30 -11.25
C ILE A 5 19.67 -16.31 -12.32
N GLY A 6 18.36 -16.30 -12.56
CA GLY A 6 17.73 -15.46 -13.57
C GLY A 6 16.39 -16.06 -13.91
N LEU A 7 15.47 -16.10 -12.94
CA LEU A 7 14.05 -16.23 -13.22
C LEU A 7 13.62 -14.93 -13.93
N ASP A 8 13.98 -14.85 -15.21
CA ASP A 8 13.62 -13.79 -16.11
C ASP A 8 12.17 -14.05 -16.61
N PHE A 9 11.24 -13.19 -16.16
CA PHE A 9 9.96 -12.89 -16.82
C PHE A 9 8.79 -13.91 -16.80
N LEU A 10 8.59 -14.66 -15.72
CA LEU A 10 7.21 -15.12 -15.42
C LEU A 10 6.48 -13.97 -14.71
N SER A 11 5.52 -13.38 -15.42
CA SER A 11 4.56 -12.38 -14.98
C SER A 11 3.71 -12.91 -13.81
N TRP A 12 4.30 -13.01 -12.62
CA TRP A 12 3.58 -13.32 -11.40
C TRP A 12 2.78 -12.07 -11.04
N ARG A 13 1.52 -12.08 -11.46
CA ARG A 13 0.50 -11.12 -11.07
C ARG A 13 0.31 -11.23 -9.56
N SER A 14 1.08 -10.46 -8.83
CA SER A 14 1.11 -10.51 -7.37
C SER A 14 -0.03 -9.65 -6.82
N PRO A 15 -0.85 -10.19 -5.89
CA PRO A 15 -1.75 -9.35 -5.11
C PRO A 15 -0.94 -8.28 -4.38
N PRO A 16 -1.56 -7.13 -4.06
CA PRO A 16 -0.89 -6.11 -3.29
C PRO A 16 -0.55 -6.67 -1.90
N SER A 17 0.58 -6.23 -1.35
CA SER A 17 0.99 -6.57 0.01
C SER A 17 1.55 -5.32 0.70
N ILE A 18 1.00 -4.99 1.86
CA ILE A 18 1.37 -3.87 2.71
C ILE A 18 2.49 -4.33 3.65
N SER A 19 3.60 -3.59 3.70
CA SER A 19 4.74 -3.90 4.57
C SER A 19 4.76 -3.10 5.87
N MET A 20 3.66 -2.40 6.17
CA MET A 20 3.47 -1.48 7.30
C MET A 20 2.57 -2.15 8.37
N PRO A 21 2.59 -1.70 9.64
CA PRO A 21 1.58 -2.12 10.60
C PRO A 21 0.14 -1.82 10.14
N PRO A 22 -0.83 -2.68 10.48
CA PRO A 22 -2.23 -2.58 10.03
C PRO A 22 -2.96 -1.35 10.57
N VAL A 23 -2.46 -0.77 11.66
CA VAL A 23 -2.98 0.49 12.22
C VAL A 23 -1.79 1.39 12.56
N LEU A 24 -1.80 2.58 12.00
CA LEU A 24 -0.88 3.66 12.30
C LEU A 24 -1.58 4.73 13.14
N ARG A 25 -0.97 5.11 14.26
CA ARG A 25 -1.38 6.29 15.02
C ARG A 25 -0.66 7.49 14.46
N ALA A 26 -1.42 8.52 14.12
CA ALA A 26 -0.86 9.76 13.61
C ALA A 26 -1.61 10.97 14.14
N PHE A 27 -0.91 12.10 14.17
CA PHE A 27 -1.42 13.39 14.63
C PHE A 27 -1.87 14.25 13.44
N GLN A 28 -2.63 15.30 13.74
CA GLN A 28 -3.06 16.24 12.71
C GLN A 28 -1.85 16.94 12.09
N GLY A 29 -1.75 16.88 10.76
CA GLY A 29 -0.63 17.43 9.99
C GLY A 29 0.49 16.42 9.72
N ASP A 30 0.44 15.22 10.30
CA ASP A 30 1.41 14.16 10.01
C ASP A 30 1.24 13.66 8.57
N GLU A 31 2.36 13.25 8.00
CA GLU A 31 2.42 12.62 6.70
C GLU A 31 2.56 11.10 6.87
N VAL A 32 1.63 10.36 6.30
CA VAL A 32 1.63 8.90 6.35
C VAL A 32 1.93 8.35 4.97
N LYS A 33 2.90 7.44 4.93
CA LYS A 33 3.32 6.75 3.73
C LYS A 33 3.01 5.26 3.83
N CYS A 34 2.07 4.78 3.05
CA CYS A 34 1.78 3.35 2.94
C CYS A 34 2.77 2.71 1.97
N SER A 35 3.68 1.87 2.49
CA SER A 35 4.58 1.08 1.65
C SER A 35 3.90 -0.23 1.25
N MET A 36 3.81 -0.46 -0.06
CA MET A 36 3.18 -1.66 -0.61
C MET A 36 3.91 -2.17 -1.85
N ALA A 37 3.85 -3.48 -2.05
CA ALA A 37 4.42 -4.18 -3.19
C ALA A 37 3.32 -4.94 -3.94
N GLY A 38 3.45 -5.08 -5.25
CA GLY A 38 2.50 -5.81 -6.07
C GLY A 38 2.62 -5.43 -7.54
N THR A 39 1.77 -6.02 -8.38
CA THR A 39 1.74 -5.71 -9.82
C THR A 39 0.80 -4.54 -10.11
N PRO A 40 1.25 -3.43 -10.74
CA PRO A 40 0.39 -2.34 -11.17
C PRO A 40 -0.68 -2.79 -12.21
N PRO A 41 -1.86 -2.15 -12.27
CA PRO A 41 -2.31 -1.02 -11.45
C PRO A 41 -2.76 -1.45 -10.05
N MET A 42 -2.29 -0.72 -9.04
CA MET A 42 -2.69 -0.89 -7.64
C MET A 42 -3.33 0.41 -7.16
N TYR A 43 -4.45 0.28 -6.46
CA TYR A 43 -5.16 1.38 -5.81
C TYR A 43 -4.92 1.28 -4.32
N THR A 44 -4.77 2.43 -3.68
CA THR A 44 -4.48 2.49 -2.26
C THR A 44 -5.34 3.54 -1.59
N GLY A 45 -5.74 3.26 -0.36
CA GLY A 45 -6.57 4.13 0.44
C GLY A 45 -6.15 4.14 1.90
N ILE A 46 -6.46 5.23 2.58
CA ILE A 46 -6.34 5.30 4.05
C ILE A 46 -7.75 5.35 4.66
N LEU A 47 -7.99 4.44 5.60
CA LEU A 47 -9.19 4.38 6.41
C LEU A 47 -8.92 5.00 7.78
N ASN A 48 -9.66 6.05 8.10
CA ASN A 48 -9.98 6.46 9.47
C ASN A 48 -11.51 6.34 9.59
N GLU A 49 -12.08 6.33 10.80
CA GLU A 49 -13.51 6.11 11.13
C GLU A 49 -14.53 6.80 10.21
N SER A 50 -14.13 7.84 9.45
CA SER A 50 -14.78 8.25 8.21
C SER A 50 -13.75 8.35 7.07
N MET A 51 -13.99 7.58 6.00
CA MET A 51 -13.09 7.28 4.87
C MET A 51 -12.61 8.53 4.07
N VAL A 52 -11.50 8.34 3.32
CA VAL A 52 -11.22 8.82 1.93
C VAL A 52 -9.86 9.52 1.77
N LEU A 53 -8.91 8.82 1.13
CA LEU A 53 -8.07 9.39 0.08
C LEU A 53 -7.55 8.25 -0.80
N VAL A 54 -7.92 8.24 -2.09
CA VAL A 54 -7.51 7.21 -3.06
C VAL A 54 -6.45 7.83 -3.96
N ASP A 55 -5.20 7.40 -3.81
CA ASP A 55 -4.14 7.81 -4.73
C ASP A 55 -3.70 6.64 -5.61
N ILE A 56 -3.40 6.93 -6.87
CA ILE A 56 -3.09 5.93 -7.91
C ILE A 56 -1.60 5.97 -8.22
N THR A 57 -0.72 5.72 -7.26
CA THR A 57 0.70 5.45 -7.53
C THR A 57 1.33 4.63 -6.41
N SER A 58 2.31 3.78 -6.75
CA SER A 58 2.91 2.72 -5.91
C SER A 58 3.36 3.12 -4.49
N THR A 59 3.45 4.41 -4.18
CA THR A 59 3.76 4.92 -2.84
C THR A 59 3.02 6.24 -2.59
N PRO A 60 1.74 6.20 -2.17
CA PRO A 60 1.00 7.42 -1.87
C PRO A 60 1.59 8.04 -0.61
N THR A 61 1.78 9.35 -0.66
CA THR A 61 2.15 10.14 0.50
C THR A 61 0.94 10.97 0.86
N ILE A 62 0.36 10.74 2.03
CA ILE A 62 -0.92 11.33 2.40
C ILE A 62 -0.74 12.18 3.65
N LYS A 63 -1.09 13.46 3.55
CA LYS A 63 -1.12 14.37 4.69
C LYS A 63 -2.44 14.23 5.43
N LEU A 64 -2.36 13.90 6.71
CA LEU A 64 -3.53 13.67 7.54
C LEU A 64 -4.10 15.00 8.06
N LEU A 65 -5.39 15.21 7.81
CA LEU A 65 -6.10 16.42 8.24
C LEU A 65 -6.59 16.35 9.69
N MET A 66 -6.56 15.17 10.30
CA MET A 66 -7.04 14.90 11.66
C MET A 66 -6.11 13.88 12.33
N ALA A 67 -6.05 13.90 13.66
CA ALA A 67 -5.38 12.85 14.43
C ALA A 67 -6.29 11.62 14.53
N GLY A 68 -5.72 10.42 14.59
CA GLY A 68 -6.50 9.20 14.74
C GLY A 68 -5.73 7.92 14.45
N ASN A 69 -6.49 6.83 14.41
CA ASN A 69 -6.01 5.53 13.97
C ASN A 69 -6.32 5.38 12.48
N PHE A 70 -5.28 5.12 11.71
CA PHE A 70 -5.34 5.01 10.26
C PHE A 70 -4.94 3.61 9.83
N SER A 71 -5.67 3.03 8.89
CA SER A 71 -5.29 1.77 8.23
C SER A 71 -5.03 2.02 6.76
N CYS A 72 -3.97 1.42 6.24
CA CYS A 72 -3.70 1.41 4.81
C CYS A 72 -4.53 0.30 4.17
N VAL A 73 -5.00 0.53 2.95
CA VAL A 73 -5.69 -0.48 2.16
C VAL A 73 -5.06 -0.49 0.80
N ALA A 74 -4.75 -1.66 0.30
CA ALA A 74 -4.23 -1.86 -1.04
C ALA A 74 -5.18 -2.77 -1.80
N THR A 75 -5.52 -2.43 -3.03
CA THR A 75 -6.37 -3.26 -3.88
C THR A 75 -5.86 -3.25 -5.31
N SER A 76 -5.93 -4.40 -5.97
CA SER A 76 -5.66 -4.56 -7.39
C SER A 76 -6.63 -5.59 -7.96
N ASN A 77 -6.59 -5.78 -9.28
CA ASN A 77 -7.37 -6.84 -9.90
C ASN A 77 -6.88 -8.27 -9.54
N TYR A 78 -5.80 -8.39 -8.76
CA TYR A 78 -5.23 -9.65 -8.29
C TYR A 78 -5.54 -9.95 -6.81
N GLY A 79 -6.06 -8.98 -6.06
CA GLY A 79 -6.40 -9.14 -4.65
C GLY A 79 -6.39 -7.83 -3.87
N SER A 80 -6.54 -7.91 -2.56
CA SER A 80 -6.52 -6.77 -1.64
C SER A 80 -5.78 -7.12 -0.34
N ASP A 81 -5.22 -6.11 0.32
CA ASP A 81 -4.51 -6.21 1.60
C ASP A 81 -4.81 -5.03 2.52
N LEU A 82 -4.70 -5.22 3.84
CA LEU A 82 -5.10 -4.29 4.92
C LEU A 82 -4.05 -4.21 6.04
#